data_AF-A0A3E2H321-F1
#
_entry.id   AF-A0A3E2H321-F1
#
_cell.length_a   1.000
_cell.length_b   1.000
_cell.length_c   1.000
_cell.angle_alpha   90.00
_cell.angle_beta   90.00
_cell.angle_gamma   90.00
#
_symmetry.space_group_name_H-M   'P 1'
#
loop_
_entity.id
_entity.type
_entity.pdbx_description
1 polymer ?
#
loop_
_entity_poly.entity_id
_entity_poly.type
_entity_poly.pdbx_seq_one_letter_code
_entity_poly.pdbx_strand_id
1 'polypeptide(L)'
;MSSRTPKQYFKIDHNASPREDLAKYGEKMIADGKISRWTLNMLKRWESAHANAVENYTLFVAAVLLANHAGVPAGVINGLMASYTLARTLYAVAYICIDRDEFSQVRGLCWWWGNTSCMSLLWMAGKRL
;
A
#
# COMPACT_ATOMS: atom_id res chain seq x y z
N MET A 1 2.85 3.00 5.61
CA MET A 1 3.64 1.76 5.78
C MET A 1 5.05 1.99 5.31
N SER A 2 6.06 1.60 6.08
CA SER A 2 7.46 1.66 5.65
C SER A 2 7.91 0.30 5.15
N SER A 3 8.58 0.22 4.00
CA SER A 3 9.28 -1.00 3.57
C SER A 3 10.61 -1.20 4.29
N ARG A 4 11.08 -0.17 5.00
CA ARG A 4 12.40 -0.13 5.61
C ARG A 4 12.48 -0.89 6.94
N THR A 5 11.48 -0.73 7.81
CA THR A 5 11.47 -1.35 9.15
C THR A 5 11.60 -2.88 9.10
N PRO A 6 10.91 -3.60 8.20
CA PRO A 6 11.14 -5.05 8.05
C PRO A 6 12.58 -5.39 7.63
N LYS A 7 13.19 -4.59 6.75
CA LYS A 7 14.57 -4.81 6.31
C LYS A 7 15.60 -4.59 7.43
N GLN A 8 15.35 -3.61 8.30
CA GLN A 8 16.15 -3.38 9.50
C GLN A 8 16.06 -4.58 10.46
N TYR A 9 14.85 -5.11 10.66
CA TYR A 9 14.62 -6.28 11.51
C TYR A 9 15.43 -7.51 11.02
N PHE A 10 15.42 -7.77 9.71
CA PHE A 10 16.19 -8.87 9.12
C PHE A 10 17.66 -8.52 8.84
N LYS A 11 18.15 -7.35 9.27
CA LYS A 11 19.54 -6.89 9.07
C LYS A 11 20.00 -6.90 7.60
N ILE A 12 19.09 -6.60 6.67
CA ILE A 12 19.39 -6.47 5.24
C ILE A 12 19.47 -4.99 4.79
N ASP A 13 19.08 -4.04 5.65
CA ASP A 13 19.12 -2.60 5.38
C ASP A 13 20.56 -2.05 5.43
N HIS A 14 21.09 -1.61 4.28
CA HIS A 14 22.45 -1.02 4.19
C HIS A 14 22.48 0.51 4.16
N ASN A 15 21.33 1.18 4.34
CA ASN A 15 21.09 2.65 4.38
C ASN A 15 21.53 3.46 3.14
N ALA A 16 22.60 3.07 2.44
CA ALA A 16 23.16 3.78 1.29
C ALA A 16 22.25 3.70 0.05
N SER A 17 21.67 2.53 -0.21
CA SER A 17 20.71 2.33 -1.31
C SER A 17 19.62 1.32 -0.90
N PRO A 18 18.74 1.69 0.05
CA PRO A 18 17.86 0.73 0.70
C PRO A 18 16.86 0.09 -0.27
N ARG A 19 16.53 0.73 -1.39
CA ARG A 19 15.64 0.18 -2.42
C ARG A 19 16.24 -1.00 -3.17
N GLU A 20 17.56 -1.11 -3.21
CA GLU A 20 18.26 -2.16 -3.94
C GLU A 20 18.67 -3.32 -3.05
N ASP A 21 18.53 -3.19 -1.72
CA ASP A 21 19.06 -4.15 -0.75
C ASP A 21 18.53 -5.58 -0.97
N LEU A 22 17.21 -5.72 -1.21
CA LEU A 22 16.62 -7.04 -1.44
C LEU A 22 17.12 -7.69 -2.73
N ALA A 23 17.38 -6.88 -3.76
CA ALA A 23 17.88 -7.37 -5.05
C ALA A 23 19.37 -7.73 -4.98
N LYS A 24 20.18 -6.92 -4.28
CA LYS A 24 21.64 -7.09 -4.17
C LYS A 24 22.04 -8.16 -3.15
N TYR A 25 21.36 -8.21 -2.00
CA TYR A 25 21.81 -9.02 -0.86
C TYR A 25 20.86 -10.16 -0.50
N GLY A 26 19.64 -10.18 -1.04
CA GLY A 26 18.61 -11.16 -0.68
C GLY A 26 19.03 -12.60 -0.90
N GLU A 27 19.53 -12.93 -2.10
CA GLU A 27 19.99 -14.31 -2.41
C GLU A 27 21.17 -14.74 -1.54
N LYS A 28 22.11 -13.82 -1.30
CA LYS A 28 23.26 -14.09 -0.41
C LYS A 28 22.79 -14.41 1.00
N MET A 29 21.80 -13.70 1.53
CA MET A 29 21.27 -13.97 2.86
C MET A 29 20.52 -15.31 2.96
N ILE A 30 19.95 -15.80 1.86
CA ILE A 30 19.41 -17.16 1.79
C ILE A 30 20.54 -18.19 1.80
N ALA A 31 21.58 -17.99 0.98
CA ALA A 31 22.74 -18.88 0.91
C ALA A 31 23.48 -18.96 2.26
N ASP A 32 23.59 -17.84 2.97
CA ASP A 32 24.16 -17.74 4.32
C ASP A 32 23.23 -18.33 5.41
N GLY A 33 22.03 -18.81 5.07
CA GLY A 33 21.05 -19.35 6.01
C GLY A 33 20.43 -18.32 6.97
N LYS A 34 20.57 -17.02 6.68
CA LYS A 34 20.09 -15.93 7.55
C LYS A 34 18.60 -15.66 7.42
N ILE A 35 18.05 -15.87 6.21
CA ILE A 35 16.61 -15.73 5.93
C ILE A 35 16.12 -16.87 5.06
N SER A 36 14.84 -17.19 5.16
CA SER A 36 14.20 -18.16 4.27
C SER A 36 13.84 -17.53 2.91
N ARG A 37 13.65 -18.38 1.89
CA ARG A 37 13.09 -17.98 0.60
C ARG A 37 11.73 -17.28 0.75
N TRP A 38 10.90 -17.81 1.63
CA TRP A 38 9.59 -17.23 1.94
C TRP A 38 9.72 -15.81 2.51
N THR A 39 10.65 -15.60 3.44
CA THR A 39 10.93 -14.29 4.05
C THR A 39 11.36 -13.28 3.00
N LEU A 40 12.28 -13.65 2.09
CA LEU A 40 12.71 -12.74 1.01
C LEU A 40 11.53 -12.37 0.11
N ASN A 41 10.69 -13.33 -0.26
CA ASN A 41 9.51 -13.08 -1.10
C ASN A 41 8.49 -12.19 -0.38
N MET A 42 8.27 -12.39 0.92
CA MET A 42 7.42 -11.52 1.74
C MET A 42 7.96 -10.08 1.77
N LEU A 43 9.27 -9.88 1.95
CA LEU A 43 9.89 -8.56 1.93
C LEU A 43 9.73 -7.86 0.58
N LYS A 44 9.88 -8.61 -0.53
CA LYS A 44 9.62 -8.08 -1.88
C LYS A 44 8.16 -7.63 -2.04
N ARG A 45 7.20 -8.45 -1.60
CA ARG A 45 5.77 -8.08 -1.60
C ARG A 45 5.51 -6.84 -0.74
N TRP A 46 6.21 -6.68 0.38
CA TRP A 46 6.13 -5.50 1.24
C TRP A 46 6.61 -4.23 0.53
N GLU A 47 7.72 -4.30 -0.21
CA GLU A 47 8.19 -3.18 -1.05
C GLU A 47 7.18 -2.82 -2.14
N SER A 48 6.63 -3.83 -2.83
CA SER A 48 5.59 -3.60 -3.84
C SER A 48 4.31 -2.99 -3.26
N ALA A 49 3.87 -3.45 -2.08
CA ALA A 49 2.70 -2.90 -1.39
C ALA A 49 2.93 -1.45 -0.95
N HIS A 50 4.14 -1.11 -0.50
CA HIS A 50 4.54 0.26 -0.18
C HIS A 50 4.53 1.16 -1.42
N ALA A 51 5.16 0.72 -2.52
CA ALA A 51 5.19 1.49 -3.77
C ALA A 51 3.76 1.79 -4.27
N ASN A 52 2.89 0.78 -4.29
CA ASN A 52 1.50 0.96 -4.68
C ASN A 52 0.74 1.95 -3.77
N ALA A 53 1.03 1.95 -2.46
CA ALA A 53 0.43 2.90 -1.54
C ALA A 53 0.88 4.34 -1.83
N VAL A 54 2.15 4.55 -2.15
CA VAL A 54 2.68 5.88 -2.53
C VAL A 54 2.03 6.39 -3.81
N GLU A 55 1.91 5.54 -4.83
CA GLU A 55 1.27 5.89 -6.12
C GLU A 55 -0.20 6.30 -5.95
N ASN A 56 -0.96 5.56 -5.12
CA ASN A 56 -2.39 5.82 -4.91
C ASN A 56 -2.66 6.99 -3.95
N TYR A 57 -1.68 7.38 -3.13
CA TYR A 57 -1.86 8.42 -2.13
C TYR A 57 -2.18 9.79 -2.75
N THR A 58 -1.56 10.11 -3.88
CA THR A 58 -1.80 11.38 -4.59
C THR A 58 -3.26 11.53 -5.02
N LEU A 59 -3.87 10.47 -5.58
CA LEU A 59 -5.28 10.48 -5.97
C LEU A 59 -6.19 10.69 -4.76
N PHE A 60 -5.90 10.02 -3.63
CA PHE A 60 -6.66 10.17 -2.40
C PHE A 60 -6.61 11.61 -1.87
N VAL A 61 -5.41 12.19 -1.75
CA VAL A 61 -5.24 13.57 -1.28
C VAL A 61 -5.96 14.54 -2.20
N ALA A 62 -5.82 14.40 -3.53
CA ALA A 62 -6.50 15.27 -4.49
C ALA A 62 -8.03 15.18 -4.36
N ALA A 63 -8.58 13.96 -4.24
CA ALA A 63 -10.02 13.73 -4.10
C ALA A 63 -10.59 14.36 -2.82
N VAL A 64 -9.87 14.21 -1.68
CA VAL A 64 -10.26 14.80 -0.40
C VAL A 64 -10.22 16.34 -0.47
N LEU A 65 -9.14 16.91 -1.01
CA LEU A 65 -8.99 18.36 -1.12
C LEU A 65 -10.06 18.97 -2.03
N LEU A 66 -10.35 18.35 -3.17
CA LEU A 66 -11.41 18.79 -4.08
C LEU A 66 -12.80 18.71 -3.43
N ALA A 67 -13.12 17.59 -2.76
CA ALA A 67 -14.40 17.45 -2.07
C ALA A 67 -14.55 18.47 -0.93
N ASN A 68 -13.48 18.73 -0.18
CA ASN A 68 -13.46 19.74 0.86
C ASN A 68 -13.64 21.15 0.28
N HIS A 69 -12.95 21.47 -0.81
CA HIS A 69 -13.07 22.76 -1.49
C HIS A 69 -14.48 23.00 -2.06
N ALA A 70 -15.09 21.96 -2.65
CA ALA A 70 -16.45 22.01 -3.19
C ALA A 70 -17.55 21.99 -2.11
N GLY A 71 -17.19 22.01 -0.82
CA GLY A 71 -18.14 22.05 0.29
C GLY A 71 -18.96 20.77 0.47
N VAL A 72 -18.41 19.60 0.12
CA VAL A 72 -19.02 18.30 0.48
C VAL A 72 -19.09 18.18 2.01
N PRO A 73 -20.19 17.68 2.60
CA PRO A 73 -20.32 17.60 4.05
C PRO A 73 -19.16 16.82 4.70
N ALA A 74 -18.56 17.39 5.76
CA ALA A 74 -17.39 16.81 6.42
C ALA A 74 -17.61 15.37 6.90
N GLY A 75 -18.81 15.03 7.40
CA GLY A 75 -19.14 13.66 7.80
C GLY A 75 -19.03 12.64 6.67
N VAL A 76 -19.41 13.04 5.44
CA VAL A 76 -19.28 12.19 4.24
C VAL A 76 -17.81 12.03 3.86
N ILE A 77 -17.05 13.13 3.85
CA ILE A 77 -15.61 13.09 3.56
C ILE A 77 -14.90 12.18 4.56
N ASN A 78 -15.13 12.36 5.86
CA ASN A 78 -14.53 11.56 6.92
C ASN A 78 -14.88 10.07 6.80
N GLY A 79 -16.13 9.74 6.49
CA GLY A 79 -16.55 8.36 6.23
C GLY A 79 -15.79 7.71 5.07
N LEU A 80 -15.64 8.43 3.95
CA LEU A 80 -14.91 7.93 2.78
C LEU A 80 -13.39 7.87 3.01
N MET A 81 -12.82 8.79 3.79
CA MET A 81 -11.42 8.70 4.22
C MET A 81 -11.16 7.48 5.10
N ALA A 82 -12.05 7.20 6.05
CA ALA A 82 -11.96 6.02 6.90
C ALA A 82 -12.12 4.73 6.07
N SER A 83 -13.10 4.69 5.17
CA SER A 83 -13.32 3.60 4.21
C SER A 83 -12.07 3.33 3.36
N TYR A 84 -11.49 4.37 2.75
CA TYR A 84 -10.24 4.27 1.98
C TYR A 84 -9.11 3.70 2.85
N THR A 85 -8.92 4.25 4.05
CA THR A 85 -7.83 3.84 4.95
C THR A 85 -7.96 2.37 5.35
N LEU A 86 -9.18 1.91 5.64
CA LEU A 86 -9.45 0.51 5.93
C LEU A 86 -9.15 -0.38 4.71
N ALA A 87 -9.66 -0.01 3.53
CA ALA A 87 -9.42 -0.75 2.29
C ALA A 87 -7.93 -0.86 1.97
N ARG A 88 -7.15 0.20 2.17
CA ARG A 88 -5.69 0.21 1.97
C ARG A 88 -4.94 -0.63 3.00
N THR A 89 -5.42 -0.68 4.24
CA THR A 89 -4.85 -1.53 5.29
C THR A 89 -5.07 -3.01 4.98
N LEU A 90 -6.30 -3.38 4.61
CA LEU A 90 -6.64 -4.74 4.20
C LEU A 90 -5.89 -5.16 2.94
N TYR A 91 -5.81 -4.28 1.94
CA TYR A 91 -5.01 -4.49 0.73
C TYR A 91 -3.56 -4.85 1.06
N ALA A 92 -2.94 -4.11 2.00
CA ALA A 92 -1.56 -4.34 2.37
C ALA A 92 -1.34 -5.66 3.10
N VAL A 93 -2.20 -5.98 4.05
CA VAL A 93 -2.17 -7.26 4.77
C VAL A 93 -2.32 -8.41 3.78
N ALA A 94 -3.31 -8.34 2.88
CA ALA A 94 -3.51 -9.32 1.83
C ALA A 94 -2.26 -9.47 0.95
N TYR A 95 -1.67 -8.37 0.49
CA TYR A 95 -0.47 -8.41 -0.36
C TYR A 95 0.72 -9.06 0.35
N ILE A 96 0.98 -8.69 1.60
CA ILE A 96 2.16 -9.18 2.32
C ILE A 96 2.02 -10.67 2.69
N CYS A 97 0.86 -11.04 3.22
CA CYS A 97 0.64 -12.36 3.83
C CYS A 97 0.20 -13.44 2.84
N ILE A 98 -0.43 -13.08 1.73
CA ILE A 98 -0.90 -14.06 0.74
C ILE A 98 0.22 -14.30 -0.28
N ASP A 99 0.72 -15.54 -0.31
CA ASP A 99 1.72 -16.01 -1.28
C ASP A 99 1.14 -16.94 -2.36
N ARG A 100 -0.15 -17.30 -2.25
CA ARG A 100 -0.87 -18.14 -3.20
C ARG A 100 -1.62 -17.32 -4.24
N ASP A 101 -1.47 -17.71 -5.51
CA ASP A 101 -2.11 -17.03 -6.64
C ASP A 101 -3.64 -17.08 -6.58
N GLU A 102 -4.22 -18.17 -6.06
CA GLU A 102 -5.67 -18.38 -5.91
C GLU A 102 -6.34 -17.29 -5.06
N PHE A 103 -5.66 -16.81 -4.02
CA PHE A 103 -6.17 -15.80 -3.09
C PHE A 103 -5.71 -14.38 -3.45
N SER A 104 -4.92 -14.22 -4.52
CA SER A 104 -4.40 -12.92 -4.95
C SER A 104 -5.49 -11.93 -5.38
N GLN A 105 -6.69 -12.41 -5.73
CA GLN A 105 -7.84 -11.58 -6.12
C GLN A 105 -8.39 -10.73 -4.96
N VAL A 106 -8.19 -11.16 -3.71
CA VAL A 106 -8.58 -10.38 -2.52
C VAL A 106 -7.94 -9.00 -2.54
N ARG A 107 -6.67 -8.93 -2.97
CA ARG A 107 -5.96 -7.67 -3.17
C ARG A 107 -6.66 -6.78 -4.19
N GLY A 108 -7.14 -7.33 -5.31
CA GLY A 108 -7.87 -6.59 -6.34
C GLY A 108 -9.16 -5.98 -5.80
N LEU A 109 -9.92 -6.73 -5.00
CA LEU A 109 -11.16 -6.25 -4.38
C LEU A 109 -10.91 -5.09 -3.41
N CYS A 110 -9.94 -5.23 -2.50
CA CYS A 110 -9.56 -4.15 -1.58
C CYS A 110 -9.04 -2.92 -2.33
N TRP A 111 -8.33 -3.13 -3.44
CA TRP A 111 -7.85 -2.04 -4.29
C TRP A 111 -9.02 -1.26 -4.90
N TRP A 112 -9.97 -1.95 -5.51
CA TRP A 112 -11.15 -1.31 -6.10
C TRP A 112 -11.99 -0.58 -5.05
N TRP A 113 -12.20 -1.17 -3.87
CA TRP A 113 -12.90 -0.50 -2.77
C TRP A 113 -12.22 0.83 -2.36
N GLY A 114 -10.90 0.86 -2.25
CA GLY A 114 -10.19 2.11 -2.01
C GLY A 114 -10.41 3.13 -3.13
N ASN A 115 -10.32 2.69 -4.39
CA ASN A 115 -10.48 3.57 -5.55
C ASN A 115 -11.91 4.11 -5.68
N THR A 116 -12.94 3.30 -5.42
CA THR A 116 -14.33 3.78 -5.44
C THR A 116 -14.56 4.87 -4.41
N SER A 117 -13.93 4.79 -3.22
CA SER A 117 -14.01 5.85 -2.23
C SER A 117 -13.45 7.18 -2.75
N CYS A 118 -12.33 7.16 -3.49
CA CYS A 118 -11.77 8.36 -4.12
C CYS A 118 -12.65 8.87 -5.28
N MET A 119 -13.14 7.97 -6.12
CA MET A 119 -14.02 8.32 -7.25
C MET A 119 -15.33 8.94 -6.76
N SER A 120 -15.89 8.45 -5.65
CA SER A 120 -17.07 9.04 -5.03
C SER A 120 -16.81 10.46 -4.54
N LEU A 121 -15.66 10.72 -3.89
CA LEU A 121 -15.28 12.07 -3.47
C LEU A 121 -15.17 13.03 -4.66
N LEU A 122 -14.48 12.60 -5.73
CA LEU A 122 -14.33 13.40 -6.95
C LEU A 122 -15.68 13.67 -7.63
N TRP A 123 -16.54 12.65 -7.72
CA TRP A 123 -17.88 12.81 -8.30
C TRP A 123 -18.75 13.77 -7.50
N MET A 124 -18.74 13.68 -6.16
CA MET A 124 -19.48 14.60 -5.30
C MET A 124 -18.95 16.03 -5.37
N ALA A 125 -17.63 16.20 -5.48
CA ALA A 125 -17.01 17.50 -5.70
C ALA A 125 -17.47 18.09 -7.05
N GLY A 126 -17.38 17.31 -8.13
CA GLY A 126 -17.75 17.75 -9.47
C GLY A 126 -19.24 18.10 -9.63
N LYS A 127 -20.13 17.57 -8.80
CA LYS A 127 -21.55 17.97 -8.77
C LYS A 127 -21.83 19.30 -8.07
N ARG A 128 -20.84 19.85 -7.35
CA ARG A 128 -20.97 21.05 -6.52
C ARG A 128 -20.13 22.23 -7.03
N LEU A 129 -19.21 21.96 -7.95
CA LEU A 129 -18.46 22.96 -8.72
C LEU A 129 -19.25 23.34 -9.98
#